data_AF-A0A6C0J3Z4-F1
#
_entry.id   AF-A0A6C0J3Z4-F1
#
_cell.length_a   1.000
_cell.length_b   1.000
_cell.length_c   1.000
_cell.angle_alpha   90.00
_cell.angle_beta   90.00
_cell.angle_gamma   90.00
#
_symmetry.space_group_name_H-M   'P 1'
#
loop_
_entity.id
_entity.type
_entity.pdbx_description
1 polymer ?
#
loop_
_entity_poly.entity_id
_entity_poly.type
_entity_poly.pdbx_seq_one_letter_code
_entity_poly.pdbx_strand_id
1 'polypeptide(L)'
;MSNRFHCLSVDDAETDHKKNERKARKALTAIAKLKKKGNLTPKEKIKVDNEDHWYKLLDPFYVNLTAKPKNKETEKQRELREKKKNKKNEQKRKEQELKKQEEQKRRRDEEHRREFNEHQRKFEEQHQRKFEEQQQPDIEENPKSNEEKKLDIEYNVLIASGNTQKNAKRKMQIKYHPDKNRDSNATTKIQYVNNL
;
A
#
# COMPACT_ATOMS: atom_id res chain seq x y z
N MET A 1 -31.91 -27.76 5.12
CA MET A 1 -30.86 -28.45 5.90
C MET A 1 -30.45 -29.70 5.14
N SER A 2 -29.27 -29.72 4.51
CA SER A 2 -28.83 -30.85 3.70
C SER A 2 -27.93 -31.76 4.55
N ASN A 3 -28.46 -32.89 5.03
CA ASN A 3 -27.68 -33.95 5.67
C ASN A 3 -26.80 -34.63 4.62
N ARG A 4 -25.50 -34.31 4.64
CA ARG A 4 -24.49 -34.97 3.84
C ARG A 4 -23.76 -35.97 4.74
N PHE A 5 -24.36 -37.15 4.93
CA PHE A 5 -23.65 -38.28 5.54
C PHE A 5 -22.49 -38.66 4.62
N HIS A 6 -21.28 -38.32 5.05
CA HIS A 6 -20.04 -38.76 4.42
C HIS A 6 -19.81 -40.21 4.85
N CYS A 7 -20.05 -41.14 3.93
CA CYS A 7 -19.63 -42.53 4.08
C CYS A 7 -18.09 -42.54 4.15
N LEU A 8 -17.55 -42.77 5.35
CA LEU A 8 -16.13 -43.01 5.56
C LEU A 8 -15.84 -44.40 4.97
N SER A 9 -15.28 -44.43 3.76
CA SER A 9 -14.77 -45.64 3.11
C SER A 9 -13.59 -46.19 3.89
N VAL A 10 -13.79 -47.32 4.56
CA VAL A 10 -12.77 -48.09 5.27
C VAL A 10 -11.86 -48.87 4.28
N ASP A 11 -12.08 -48.73 2.96
CA ASP A 11 -11.50 -49.58 1.91
C ASP A 11 -10.26 -49.01 1.17
N ASP A 12 -9.83 -47.77 1.46
CA ASP A 12 -8.78 -47.11 0.69
C ASP A 12 -7.38 -47.74 0.91
N ALA A 13 -7.11 -48.24 2.13
CA ALA A 13 -5.80 -48.82 2.44
C ALA A 13 -5.57 -50.22 1.81
N GLU A 14 -6.62 -51.05 1.75
CA GLU A 14 -6.52 -52.42 1.22
C GLU A 14 -6.46 -52.44 -0.32
N THR A 15 -7.12 -51.48 -0.97
CA THR A 15 -7.08 -51.30 -2.42
C THR A 15 -5.72 -50.77 -2.90
N ASP A 16 -5.06 -49.91 -2.12
CA ASP A 16 -3.74 -49.39 -2.45
C ASP A 16 -2.62 -50.43 -2.34
N HIS A 17 -2.69 -51.35 -1.36
CA HIS A 17 -1.73 -52.45 -1.25
C HIS A 17 -1.77 -53.36 -2.48
N LYS A 18 -2.95 -53.85 -2.86
CA LYS A 18 -3.14 -54.73 -4.04
C LYS A 18 -2.70 -54.05 -5.35
N LYS A 19 -2.92 -52.73 -5.46
CA LYS A 19 -2.47 -51.93 -6.60
C LYS A 19 -0.95 -51.82 -6.68
N ASN A 20 -0.28 -51.61 -5.54
CA ASN A 20 1.18 -51.54 -5.48
C ASN A 20 1.83 -52.90 -5.73
N GLU A 21 1.23 -53.99 -5.23
CA GLU A 21 1.68 -55.35 -5.51
C GLU A 21 1.64 -55.67 -7.02
N ARG A 22 0.52 -55.33 -7.68
CA ARG A 22 0.36 -55.50 -9.14
C ARG A 22 1.41 -54.70 -9.93
N LYS A 23 1.72 -53.48 -9.49
CA LYS A 23 2.77 -52.65 -10.11
C LYS A 23 4.15 -53.29 -9.93
N ALA A 24 4.46 -53.78 -8.74
CA ALA A 24 5.72 -54.45 -8.45
C ALA A 24 5.93 -55.70 -9.33
N ARG A 25 4.93 -56.58 -9.42
CA ARG A 25 4.98 -57.78 -10.29
C ARG A 25 5.22 -57.42 -11.76
N LYS A 26 4.54 -56.38 -12.26
CA LYS A 26 4.75 -55.87 -13.64
C LYS A 26 6.15 -55.32 -13.84
N ALA A 27 6.67 -54.56 -12.89
CA ALA A 27 8.01 -54.01 -12.94
C ALA A 27 9.07 -55.13 -12.95
N LEU A 28 8.95 -56.13 -12.08
CA LEU A 28 9.84 -57.30 -12.05
C LEU A 28 9.81 -58.08 -13.36
N THR A 29 8.63 -58.25 -13.97
CA THR A 29 8.51 -58.92 -15.29
C THR A 29 9.22 -58.12 -16.38
N ALA A 30 9.12 -56.79 -16.36
CA ALA A 30 9.83 -55.93 -17.31
C ALA A 30 11.35 -55.97 -17.08
N ILE A 31 11.80 -55.96 -15.82
CA ILE A 31 13.22 -56.10 -15.45
C ILE A 31 13.77 -57.46 -15.93
N ALA A 32 13.02 -58.55 -15.75
CA ALA A 32 13.41 -59.87 -16.23
C ALA A 32 13.60 -59.91 -17.76
N LYS A 33 12.73 -59.21 -18.52
CA LYS A 33 12.90 -59.04 -19.98
C LYS A 33 14.14 -58.21 -20.32
N LEU A 34 14.40 -57.14 -19.57
CA LEU A 34 15.58 -56.29 -19.75
C LEU A 34 16.89 -57.06 -19.46
N LYS A 35 16.92 -57.90 -18.42
CA LYS A 35 18.08 -58.76 -18.12
C LYS A 35 18.42 -59.73 -19.25
N LYS A 36 17.40 -60.25 -19.95
CA LYS A 36 17.59 -61.14 -21.13
C LYS A 36 18.14 -60.42 -22.36
N LYS A 37 18.00 -59.09 -22.45
CA LYS A 37 18.42 -58.27 -23.61
C LYS A 37 19.94 -58.10 -23.72
N GLY A 38 20.70 -58.31 -22.63
CA GLY A 38 22.17 -58.25 -22.59
C GLY A 38 22.76 -56.83 -22.67
N ASN A 39 22.35 -56.03 -23.65
CA ASN A 39 22.82 -54.66 -23.85
C ASN A 39 21.82 -53.64 -23.29
N LEU A 40 22.10 -53.13 -22.09
CA LEU A 40 21.24 -52.19 -21.35
C LEU A 40 21.72 -50.74 -21.53
N THR A 41 20.78 -49.85 -21.84
CA THR A 41 21.02 -48.39 -21.77
C THR A 41 21.17 -47.93 -20.31
N PRO A 42 21.79 -46.77 -20.04
CA PRO A 42 21.93 -46.24 -18.68
C PRO A 42 20.59 -46.13 -17.93
N LYS A 43 19.52 -45.74 -18.63
CA LYS A 43 18.16 -45.65 -18.06
C LYS A 43 17.56 -47.03 -17.74
N GLU A 44 17.81 -48.04 -18.57
CA GLU A 44 17.37 -49.42 -18.31
C GLU A 44 18.15 -50.05 -17.17
N LYS A 45 19.45 -49.77 -17.06
CA LYS A 45 20.29 -50.23 -15.95
C LYS A 45 19.74 -49.77 -14.59
N ILE A 46 19.36 -48.50 -14.46
CA ILE A 46 18.72 -47.97 -13.25
C ILE A 46 17.43 -48.74 -12.90
N LYS A 47 16.64 -49.16 -13.90
CA LYS A 47 15.43 -49.95 -13.66
C LYS A 47 15.76 -51.35 -13.12
N VAL A 48 16.81 -51.97 -13.65
CA VAL A 48 17.32 -53.27 -13.17
C VAL A 48 17.89 -53.14 -11.76
N ASP A 49 18.63 -52.07 -11.47
CA ASP A 49 19.20 -51.81 -10.13
C ASP A 49 18.10 -51.60 -9.06
N ASN A 50 16.90 -51.17 -9.47
CA ASN A 50 15.74 -51.00 -8.61
C ASN A 50 14.92 -52.30 -8.40
N GLU A 51 15.38 -53.44 -8.89
CA GLU A 51 14.70 -54.74 -8.73
C GLU A 51 14.44 -55.10 -7.26
N ASP A 52 15.43 -54.88 -6.38
CA ASP A 52 15.33 -55.14 -4.94
C ASP A 52 14.20 -54.37 -4.28
N HIS A 53 13.96 -53.14 -4.73
CA HIS A 53 12.87 -52.32 -4.20
C HIS A 53 11.51 -52.96 -4.50
N TRP A 54 11.34 -53.55 -5.69
CA TRP A 54 10.09 -54.22 -6.06
C TRP A 54 9.90 -55.54 -5.34
N TYR A 55 10.97 -56.32 -5.13
CA TYR A 55 10.88 -57.54 -4.32
C TYR A 55 10.55 -57.25 -2.85
N LYS A 56 11.15 -56.22 -2.25
CA LYS A 56 10.83 -55.80 -0.87
C LYS A 56 9.38 -55.33 -0.67
N LEU A 57 8.77 -54.82 -1.73
CA LEU A 57 7.36 -54.41 -1.71
C LEU A 57 6.40 -55.60 -1.83
N LEU A 58 6.86 -56.74 -2.34
CA LEU A 58 6.10 -58.00 -2.40
C LEU A 58 6.34 -58.86 -1.16
N ASP A 59 7.57 -58.89 -0.68
CA ASP A 59 8.00 -59.63 0.50
C ASP A 59 8.89 -58.73 1.37
N PRO A 60 8.38 -58.22 2.50
CA PRO A 60 9.14 -57.39 3.43
C PRO A 60 10.41 -58.06 3.97
N PHE A 61 10.46 -59.39 3.97
CA PHE A 61 11.61 -60.17 4.43
C PHE A 61 12.58 -60.53 3.30
N TYR A 62 12.34 -60.03 2.08
CA TYR A 62 13.24 -60.26 0.97
C TYR A 62 14.63 -59.66 1.23
N VAL A 63 15.64 -60.54 1.19
CA VAL A 63 17.06 -60.18 1.28
C VAL A 63 17.74 -60.53 -0.05
N ASN A 64 18.26 -59.52 -0.75
CA ASN A 64 19.09 -59.77 -1.93
C ASN A 64 20.51 -60.19 -1.50
N LEU A 65 20.80 -61.49 -1.61
CA LEU A 65 22.10 -62.08 -1.30
C LEU A 65 23.20 -61.71 -2.30
N THR A 66 22.84 -61.18 -3.47
CA THR A 66 23.78 -60.77 -4.53
C THR A 66 24.11 -59.28 -4.52
N ALA A 67 23.44 -58.51 -3.65
CA ALA A 67 23.70 -57.09 -3.51
C ALA A 67 25.11 -56.86 -2.95
N LYS A 68 25.99 -56.26 -3.77
CA LYS A 68 27.31 -55.84 -3.31
C LYS A 68 27.14 -54.84 -2.17
N PRO A 69 27.88 -54.97 -1.05
CA PRO A 69 27.79 -54.00 0.03
C PRO A 69 28.11 -52.61 -0.50
N LYS A 70 27.20 -51.66 -0.31
CA LYS A 70 27.42 -50.26 -0.67
C LYS A 70 28.68 -49.79 0.06
N ASN A 71 29.63 -49.22 -0.69
CA ASN A 71 30.87 -48.72 -0.11
C ASN A 71 30.57 -47.51 0.78
N LYS A 72 30.49 -47.75 2.09
CA LYS A 72 30.11 -46.76 3.13
C LYS A 72 30.88 -45.45 3.03
N GLU A 73 32.10 -45.47 2.50
CA GLU A 73 32.94 -44.30 2.35
C GLU A 73 32.46 -43.34 1.25
N THR A 74 31.99 -43.89 0.12
CA THR A 74 31.41 -43.09 -0.98
C THR A 74 30.09 -42.42 -0.60
N GLU A 75 29.30 -43.08 0.25
CA GLU A 75 28.03 -42.55 0.76
C GLU A 75 28.28 -41.40 1.75
N LYS A 76 29.22 -41.58 2.68
CA LYS A 76 29.67 -40.51 3.59
C LYS A 76 30.21 -39.28 2.83
N GLN A 77 30.98 -39.48 1.77
CA GLN A 77 31.48 -38.38 0.95
C GLN A 77 30.36 -37.62 0.21
N ARG A 78 29.34 -38.32 -0.30
CA ARG A 78 28.17 -37.70 -0.93
C ARG A 78 27.37 -36.88 0.07
N GLU A 79 27.12 -37.44 1.25
CA GLU A 79 26.38 -36.78 2.33
C GLU A 79 27.10 -35.49 2.80
N LEU A 80 28.43 -35.54 2.92
CA LEU A 80 29.26 -34.35 3.23
C LEU A 80 29.17 -33.27 2.14
N ARG A 81 29.15 -33.66 0.87
CA ARG A 81 29.00 -32.72 -0.26
C ARG A 81 27.61 -32.07 -0.27
N GLU A 82 26.56 -32.84 -0.01
CA GLU A 82 25.20 -32.31 0.09
C GLU A 82 25.04 -31.37 1.28
N LYS A 83 25.56 -31.73 2.47
CA LYS A 83 25.56 -30.84 3.64
C LYS A 83 26.27 -29.52 3.35
N LYS A 84 27.43 -29.54 2.68
CA LYS A 84 28.14 -28.32 2.26
C LYS A 84 27.31 -27.49 1.27
N LYS A 85 26.67 -28.12 0.29
CA LYS A 85 25.83 -27.44 -0.71
C LYS A 85 24.61 -26.79 -0.05
N ASN A 86 23.95 -27.50 0.85
CA ASN A 86 22.78 -27.00 1.58
C ASN A 86 23.16 -25.82 2.49
N LYS A 87 24.28 -25.92 3.23
CA LYS A 87 24.78 -24.81 4.06
C LYS A 87 25.05 -23.54 3.24
N LYS A 88 25.66 -23.68 2.06
CA LYS A 88 25.91 -22.55 1.15
C LYS A 88 24.62 -21.93 0.62
N ASN A 89 23.63 -22.75 0.28
CA ASN A 89 22.32 -22.28 -0.18
C ASN A 89 21.54 -21.56 0.92
N GLU A 90 21.61 -22.05 2.15
CA GLU A 90 20.96 -21.41 3.29
C GLU A 90 21.59 -20.04 3.61
N GLN A 91 22.92 -19.93 3.57
CA GLN A 91 23.61 -18.65 3.72
C GLN A 91 23.18 -17.63 2.66
N LYS A 92 23.10 -18.05 1.39
CA LYS A 92 22.61 -17.19 0.30
C LYS A 92 21.17 -16.73 0.52
N ARG A 93 20.29 -17.61 1.01
CA ARG A 93 18.90 -17.25 1.34
C ARG A 93 18.86 -16.20 2.45
N LYS A 94 19.60 -16.41 3.54
CA LYS A 94 19.69 -15.44 4.65
C LYS A 94 20.23 -14.09 4.20
N GLU A 95 21.25 -14.07 3.35
CA GLU A 95 21.81 -12.82 2.81
C GLU A 95 20.81 -12.07 1.91
N GLN A 96 20.07 -12.78 1.05
CA GLN A 96 19.01 -12.17 0.23
C GLN A 96 17.87 -11.61 1.08
N GLU A 97 17.48 -12.32 2.14
CA GLU A 97 16.43 -11.89 3.04
C GLU A 97 16.85 -10.63 3.82
N LEU A 98 18.10 -10.59 4.29
CA LEU A 98 18.67 -9.41 4.95
C LEU A 98 18.68 -8.19 4.02
N LYS A 99 19.11 -8.36 2.76
CA LYS A 99 19.10 -7.29 1.75
C LYS A 99 17.69 -6.74 1.48
N LYS A 100 16.69 -7.62 1.42
CA LYS A 100 15.29 -7.21 1.25
C LYS A 100 14.78 -6.41 2.45
N GLN A 101 15.12 -6.82 3.67
CA GLN A 101 14.74 -6.09 4.89
C GLN A 101 15.42 -4.72 4.95
N GLU A 102 16.71 -4.65 4.61
CA GLU A 102 17.46 -3.40 4.57
C GLU A 102 16.90 -2.43 3.51
N GLU A 103 16.55 -2.94 2.31
CA GLU A 103 15.92 -2.14 1.27
C GLU A 103 14.53 -1.62 1.71
N GLN A 104 13.71 -2.46 2.34
CA GLN A 104 12.43 -2.02 2.90
C GLN A 104 12.59 -0.95 3.99
N LYS A 105 13.60 -1.10 4.85
CA LYS A 105 13.91 -0.09 5.87
C LYS A 105 14.32 1.23 5.22
N ARG A 106 15.24 1.20 4.24
CA ARG A 106 15.64 2.40 3.48
C ARG A 106 14.46 3.10 2.82
N ARG A 107 13.53 2.35 2.22
CA ARG A 107 12.31 2.93 1.62
C ARG A 107 11.44 3.65 2.64
N ARG A 108 11.21 3.04 3.81
CA ARG A 108 10.45 3.66 4.90
C ARG A 108 11.14 4.91 5.45
N ASP A 109 12.45 4.84 5.66
CA ASP A 109 13.23 5.99 6.15
C ASP A 109 13.19 7.15 5.14
N GLU A 110 13.23 6.85 3.83
CA GLU A 110 13.14 7.87 2.80
C GLU A 110 11.73 8.46 2.66
N GLU A 111 10.68 7.67 2.82
CA GLU A 111 9.30 8.13 2.87
C GLU A 111 9.07 9.07 4.05
N HIS A 112 9.47 8.66 5.26
CA HIS A 112 9.41 9.52 6.45
C HIS A 112 10.19 10.83 6.27
N ARG A 113 11.36 10.78 5.63
CA ARG A 113 12.15 11.99 5.35
C ARG A 113 11.42 12.93 4.39
N ARG A 114 10.72 12.40 3.39
CA ARG A 114 9.92 13.21 2.45
C ARG A 114 8.73 13.85 3.16
N GLU A 115 8.00 13.08 3.97
CA GLU A 115 6.88 13.59 4.77
C GLU A 115 7.32 14.70 5.72
N PHE A 116 8.44 14.50 6.42
CA PHE A 116 9.00 15.52 7.33
C PHE A 116 9.33 16.82 6.59
N ASN A 117 10.02 16.73 5.45
CA ASN A 117 10.34 17.90 4.63
C ASN A 117 9.10 18.61 4.08
N GLU A 118 8.08 17.86 3.67
CA GLU A 118 6.84 18.43 3.17
C GLU A 118 6.06 19.14 4.29
N HIS A 119 6.03 18.55 5.48
CA HIS A 119 5.41 19.15 6.66
C HIS A 119 6.12 20.45 7.06
N GLN A 120 7.46 20.45 7.04
CA GLN A 120 8.25 21.64 7.30
C GLN A 120 7.98 22.76 6.28
N ARG A 121 7.93 22.45 4.98
CA ARG A 121 7.59 23.43 3.94
C ARG A 121 6.19 24.03 4.15
N LYS A 122 5.20 23.20 4.45
CA LYS A 122 3.83 23.67 4.72
C LYS A 122 3.78 24.59 5.94
N PHE A 123 4.56 24.28 6.98
CA PHE A 123 4.66 25.11 8.17
C PHE A 123 5.31 26.47 7.86
N GLU A 124 6.42 26.49 7.14
CA GLU A 124 7.11 27.72 6.70
C GLU A 124 6.20 28.58 5.80
N GLU A 125 5.52 27.97 4.83
CA GLU A 125 4.59 28.68 3.93
C GLU A 125 3.42 29.31 4.71
N GLN A 126 2.85 28.59 5.67
CA GLN A 126 1.75 29.11 6.48
C GLN A 126 2.21 30.26 7.38
N HIS A 127 3.43 30.20 7.92
CA HIS A 127 4.03 31.30 8.68
C HIS A 127 4.28 32.52 7.81
N GLN A 128 4.78 32.32 6.58
CA GLN A 128 5.05 33.41 5.65
C GLN A 128 3.77 34.12 5.22
N ARG A 129 2.70 33.37 4.93
CA ARG A 129 1.38 33.97 4.61
C ARG A 129 0.82 34.80 5.76
N LYS A 130 0.92 34.31 7.01
CA LYS A 130 0.47 35.09 8.19
C LYS A 130 1.27 36.38 8.36
N PHE A 131 2.56 36.34 8.06
CA PHE A 131 3.43 37.51 8.13
C PHE A 131 3.12 38.53 7.03
N GLU A 132 2.85 38.07 5.79
CA GLU A 132 2.37 38.93 4.70
C GLU A 132 0.98 39.51 4.97
N GLU A 133 0.06 38.73 5.54
CA GLU A 133 -1.28 39.18 5.90
C GLU A 133 -1.24 40.28 6.98
N GLN A 134 -0.33 40.18 7.94
CA GLN A 134 -0.08 41.24 8.94
C GLN A 134 0.65 42.47 8.37
N GLN A 135 1.35 42.31 7.24
CA GLN A 135 2.04 43.42 6.57
C GLN A 135 1.21 44.09 5.48
N GLN A 136 -0.01 43.62 5.18
CA GLN A 136 -0.92 44.45 4.43
C GLN A 136 -1.19 45.71 5.28
N PRO A 137 -0.83 46.91 4.79
CA PRO A 137 -1.27 48.11 5.46
C PRO A 137 -2.79 48.06 5.45
N ASP A 138 -3.41 48.24 6.61
CA ASP A 138 -4.81 48.70 6.66
C ASP A 138 -4.89 49.83 5.63
N ILE A 139 -5.69 49.62 4.58
CA ILE A 139 -5.99 50.67 3.61
C ILE A 139 -6.51 51.82 4.48
N GLU A 140 -5.69 52.83 4.67
CA GLU A 140 -6.02 53.99 5.50
C GLU A 140 -7.38 54.49 5.05
N GLU A 141 -8.41 54.23 5.84
CA GLU A 141 -9.67 54.94 5.74
C GLU A 141 -9.31 56.39 5.99
N ASN A 142 -9.18 57.14 4.88
CA ASN A 142 -8.91 58.56 4.90
C ASN A 142 -9.85 59.17 5.95
N PRO A 143 -9.35 59.78 7.04
CA PRO A 143 -10.17 60.09 8.20
C PRO A 143 -11.30 61.01 7.76
N LYS A 144 -12.54 60.51 7.81
CA LYS A 144 -13.75 61.26 7.44
C LYS A 144 -13.72 62.63 8.08
N SER A 145 -13.94 63.66 7.27
CA SER A 145 -13.97 65.03 7.78
C SER A 145 -15.09 65.19 8.82
N ASN A 146 -14.97 66.18 9.71
CA ASN A 146 -16.01 66.44 10.71
C ASN A 146 -17.39 66.73 10.09
N GLU A 147 -17.43 67.19 8.84
CA GLU A 147 -18.67 67.43 8.10
C GLU A 147 -19.31 66.13 7.61
N GLU A 148 -18.51 65.20 7.09
CA GLU A 148 -18.98 63.87 6.66
C GLU A 148 -19.54 63.06 7.83
N LYS A 149 -18.85 63.09 8.98
CA LYS A 149 -19.35 62.44 10.21
C LYS A 149 -20.70 63.00 10.66
N LYS A 150 -20.94 64.30 10.49
CA LYS A 150 -22.24 64.91 10.79
C LYS A 150 -23.33 64.45 9.83
N LEU A 151 -23.02 64.31 8.54
CA LEU A 151 -23.95 63.79 7.54
C LEU A 151 -24.30 62.32 7.81
N ASP A 152 -23.32 61.51 8.22
CA ASP A 152 -23.54 60.11 8.64
C ASP A 152 -24.48 60.01 9.85
N ILE A 153 -24.25 60.83 10.88
CA ILE A 153 -25.12 60.86 12.07
C ILE A 153 -26.54 61.26 11.68
N GLU A 154 -26.70 62.30 10.86
CA GLU A 154 -28.03 62.73 10.43
C GLU A 154 -28.75 61.67 9.58
N TYR A 155 -28.03 61.02 8.68
CA TYR A 155 -28.56 59.89 7.91
C TYR A 155 -29.00 58.74 8.82
N ASN A 156 -28.17 58.35 9.78
CA ASN A 156 -28.48 57.29 10.74
C ASN A 156 -29.68 57.61 11.63
N VAL A 157 -29.87 58.88 12.02
CA VAL A 157 -31.07 59.33 12.75
C VAL A 157 -32.32 59.21 11.87
N LEU A 158 -32.22 59.50 10.56
CA LEU A 158 -33.33 59.29 9.63
C LEU A 158 -33.69 57.80 9.48
N ILE A 159 -32.70 56.91 9.46
CA ILE A 159 -32.93 55.47 9.46
C ILE A 159 -33.57 55.01 10.78
N ALA A 160 -33.03 55.43 11.92
CA ALA A 160 -33.52 55.06 13.25
C ALA A 160 -34.95 55.55 13.52
N SER A 161 -35.35 56.67 12.93
CA SER A 161 -36.74 57.18 12.97
C SER A 161 -37.72 56.41 12.06
N GLY A 162 -37.29 55.31 11.44
CA GLY A 162 -38.13 54.41 10.67
C GLY A 162 -38.22 54.74 9.17
N ASN A 163 -37.36 55.62 8.64
CA ASN A 163 -37.30 55.84 7.19
C ASN A 163 -36.50 54.74 6.49
N THR A 164 -36.94 54.34 5.30
CA THR A 164 -36.14 53.48 4.42
C THR A 164 -34.90 54.22 3.93
N GLN A 165 -33.83 53.50 3.61
CA GLN A 165 -32.56 54.05 3.10
C GLN A 165 -32.78 55.02 1.92
N LYS A 166 -33.61 54.62 0.95
CA LYS A 166 -33.96 55.45 -0.21
C LYS A 166 -34.64 56.76 0.19
N ASN A 167 -35.53 56.72 1.18
CA ASN A 167 -36.25 57.92 1.63
C ASN A 167 -35.37 58.83 2.49
N ALA A 168 -34.54 58.25 3.36
CA ALA A 168 -33.55 58.99 4.15
C ALA A 168 -32.54 59.71 3.24
N LYS A 169 -32.00 59.00 2.23
CA LYS A 169 -31.10 59.58 1.23
C LYS A 169 -31.77 60.70 0.44
N ARG A 170 -33.02 60.50 0.00
CA ARG A 170 -33.79 61.54 -0.69
C ARG A 170 -34.02 62.79 0.17
N LYS A 171 -34.32 62.62 1.47
CA LYS A 171 -34.46 63.74 2.42
C LYS A 171 -33.15 64.52 2.56
N MET A 172 -32.02 63.81 2.71
CA MET A 172 -30.69 64.42 2.76
C MET A 172 -30.36 65.17 1.46
N GLN A 173 -30.65 64.58 0.30
CA GLN A 173 -30.44 65.22 -1.00
C GLN A 173 -31.22 66.53 -1.16
N ILE A 174 -32.48 66.55 -0.70
CA ILE A 174 -33.31 67.76 -0.75
C ILE A 174 -32.78 68.82 0.22
N LYS A 175 -32.36 68.41 1.41
CA LYS A 175 -31.86 69.31 2.45
C LYS A 175 -30.54 69.98 2.05
N TYR A 176 -29.64 69.23 1.43
CA TYR A 176 -28.29 69.69 1.05
C TYR A 176 -28.13 70.04 -0.43
N HIS A 177 -29.24 70.14 -1.19
CA HIS A 177 -29.17 70.50 -2.61
C HIS A 177 -28.60 71.92 -2.78
N PRO A 178 -27.64 72.15 -3.71
CA PRO A 178 -27.00 73.46 -3.89
C PRO A 178 -27.99 74.58 -4.24
N ASP A 179 -29.06 74.27 -4.99
CA ASP A 179 -30.10 75.28 -5.30
C ASP A 179 -30.91 75.75 -4.08
N LYS A 180 -30.95 74.95 -3.01
CA LYS A 180 -31.75 75.24 -1.80
C LYS A 180 -30.88 75.61 -0.60
N ASN A 181 -29.65 75.10 -0.55
CA ASN A 181 -28.70 75.34 0.52
C ASN A 181 -27.69 76.42 0.10
N ARG A 182 -27.65 77.54 0.83
CA ARG A 182 -26.73 78.66 0.58
C ARG A 182 -25.34 78.46 1.19
N ASP A 183 -25.06 77.30 1.80
CA ASP A 183 -23.73 76.96 2.29
C ASP A 183 -22.70 76.94 1.14
N SER A 184 -21.52 77.50 1.37
CA SER A 184 -20.40 77.43 0.43
C SER A 184 -19.97 75.99 0.11
N ASN A 185 -20.19 75.06 1.03
CA ASN A 185 -19.83 73.63 0.89
C ASN A 185 -21.00 72.75 0.43
N ALA A 186 -22.12 73.31 -0.04
CA ALA A 186 -23.31 72.52 -0.41
C ALA A 186 -23.01 71.46 -1.49
N THR A 187 -22.18 71.79 -2.47
CA THR A 187 -21.79 70.87 -3.56
C THR A 187 -21.01 69.66 -3.06
N THR A 188 -20.09 69.85 -2.12
CA THR A 188 -19.31 68.76 -1.52
C THR A 188 -20.20 67.87 -0.64
N LYS A 189 -21.09 68.49 0.15
CA LYS A 189 -22.05 67.76 1.00
C LYS A 189 -22.99 66.89 0.17
N ILE A 190 -23.50 67.38 -0.96
CA ILE A 190 -24.40 66.59 -1.82
C ILE A 190 -23.66 65.45 -2.54
N GLN A 191 -22.41 65.65 -2.94
CA GLN A 191 -21.57 64.60 -3.52
C GLN A 191 -21.36 63.46 -2.52
N TYR A 192 -21.09 63.78 -1.26
CA TYR A 192 -20.99 62.79 -0.19
C TYR A 192 -22.31 62.05 0.02
N VAL A 193 -23.43 62.77 0.15
CA VAL A 193 -24.77 62.17 0.33
C VAL A 193 -25.15 61.24 -0.84
N ASN A 194 -24.70 61.55 -2.06
CA ASN A 194 -24.93 60.68 -3.23
C ASN A 194 -24.15 59.37 -3.15
N ASN A 195 -23.06 59.33 -2.37
CA ASN A 195 -22.20 58.17 -2.18
C ASN A 195 -22.51 57.37 -0.88
N LEU A 196 -23.45 57.86 -0.05
CA LEU A 196 -24.06 57.12 1.07
C LEU A 196 -25.03 56.03 0.59
#